data_AF-A0A4Q9GWK5-F1
#
_entry.id   AF-A0A4Q9GWK5-F1
#
_cell.length_a   1.000
_cell.length_b   1.000
_cell.length_c   1.000
_cell.angle_alpha   90.00
_cell.angle_beta   90.00
_cell.angle_gamma   90.00
#
_symmetry.space_group_name_H-M   'P 1'
#
loop_
_entity.id
_entity.type
_entity.pdbx_description
1 polymer ?
#
loop_
_entity_poly.entity_id
_entity_poly.type
_entity_poly.pdbx_seq_one_letter_code
_entity_poly.pdbx_strand_id
1 'polypeptide(L)'
;MNFKMIAMAAALVAAGTAHAGITKMDGVTVNGDSSVLLVMLDSTNNAAGPNVRGLTVDLGLSFSQLRAGGMYSGADQSLAWDLANNTFTINGAVQTGATNDWSGQVADFISKADMAQVKYALVAGSRRGSNVNAFLAAGTPTATQLTNQNSAKTTNMQQVDLPLYIQGANGGTLATADNGAYSMGATDTGYVGTGYNLTTVNGYLNNIFWSTWTSLGGKTNLTEVRANGSESAVGLTSTFALPAGATGWDSTGLLNDRGTLQVSADGLSVSWKTASAITPAVPEPETYALMLAGVAVATLAARRRRAQ
;
A
#
# COMPACT_ATOMS: atom_id res chain seq x y z
N MET A 1 -40.16 3.35 -8.34
CA MET A 1 -39.12 2.60 -9.08
C MET A 1 -37.77 2.96 -8.47
N ASN A 2 -37.07 1.97 -7.90
CA ASN A 2 -35.89 2.13 -7.05
C ASN A 2 -34.61 2.33 -7.89
N PHE A 3 -34.06 3.55 -7.89
CA PHE A 3 -32.75 3.85 -8.51
C PHE A 3 -31.55 3.48 -7.61
N LYS A 4 -31.78 2.90 -6.42
CA LYS A 4 -30.72 2.63 -5.42
C LYS A 4 -29.91 1.35 -5.66
N MET A 5 -30.32 0.48 -6.57
CA MET A 5 -29.63 -0.80 -6.82
C MET A 5 -28.60 -0.76 -7.96
N ILE A 6 -28.44 0.37 -8.66
CA ILE A 6 -27.51 0.47 -9.82
C ILE A 6 -26.15 1.05 -9.42
N ALA A 7 -26.02 1.76 -8.29
CA ALA A 7 -24.75 2.38 -7.89
C ALA A 7 -23.75 1.41 -7.22
N MET A 8 -24.18 0.23 -6.79
CA MET A 8 -23.31 -0.75 -6.12
C MET A 8 -22.73 -1.82 -7.07
N ALA A 9 -23.16 -1.83 -8.33
CA ALA A 9 -22.75 -2.82 -9.33
C ALA A 9 -21.65 -2.33 -10.29
N ALA A 10 -21.16 -1.09 -10.13
CA ALA A 10 -20.10 -0.51 -10.95
C ALA A 10 -18.69 -0.60 -10.34
N ALA A 11 -18.53 -1.28 -9.19
CA ALA A 11 -17.23 -1.52 -8.55
C ALA A 11 -16.67 -2.93 -8.79
N LEU A 12 -17.30 -3.72 -9.68
CA LEU A 12 -16.78 -5.02 -10.08
C LEU A 12 -16.08 -4.90 -11.44
N VAL A 13 -14.80 -5.25 -11.44
CA VAL A 13 -13.87 -5.31 -12.58
C VAL A 13 -13.19 -3.99 -12.96
N ALA A 14 -12.36 -3.49 -12.05
CA ALA A 14 -10.98 -3.17 -12.43
C ALA A 14 -10.09 -4.27 -11.85
N ALA A 15 -10.27 -5.50 -12.35
CA ALA A 15 -9.31 -6.56 -12.09
C ALA A 15 -7.95 -6.03 -12.55
N GLY A 16 -6.99 -5.95 -11.63
CA GLY A 16 -5.61 -5.61 -11.95
C GLY A 16 -5.20 -6.47 -13.13
N THR A 17 -4.86 -5.84 -14.25
CA THR A 17 -4.29 -6.55 -15.40
C THR A 17 -3.09 -7.33 -14.88
N ALA A 18 -3.07 -8.64 -15.11
CA ALA A 18 -1.93 -9.48 -14.83
C ALA A 18 -0.68 -8.80 -15.40
N HIS A 19 0.23 -8.37 -14.53
CA HIS A 19 1.48 -7.75 -14.99
C HIS A 19 2.32 -8.88 -15.55
N ALA A 20 2.59 -8.84 -16.86
CA ALA A 20 3.45 -9.78 -17.52
C ALA A 20 4.91 -9.55 -17.06
N GLY A 21 5.26 -10.06 -15.88
CA GLY A 21 6.55 -9.88 -15.21
C GLY A 21 6.69 -8.52 -14.50
N ILE A 22 7.69 -8.42 -13.61
CA ILE A 22 8.02 -7.16 -12.91
C ILE A 22 8.28 -6.07 -13.95
N THR A 23 7.40 -5.06 -13.96
CA THR A 23 7.55 -3.93 -14.87
C THR A 23 8.59 -2.98 -14.34
N LYS A 24 9.56 -2.65 -15.20
CA LYS A 24 10.63 -1.71 -14.85
C LYS A 24 10.07 -0.31 -14.73
N MET A 25 10.82 0.52 -14.00
CA MET A 25 10.54 1.95 -13.89
C MET A 25 10.68 2.71 -15.21
N ASP A 26 11.48 2.19 -16.13
CA ASP A 26 11.92 2.90 -17.32
C ASP A 26 10.91 2.84 -18.45
N GLY A 27 10.44 4.01 -18.88
CA GLY A 27 9.75 4.19 -20.14
C GLY A 27 10.65 4.89 -21.15
N VAL A 28 10.62 4.43 -22.41
CA VAL A 28 11.46 4.98 -23.48
C VAL A 28 10.87 6.31 -24.00
N THR A 29 9.60 6.29 -24.39
CA THR A 29 8.92 7.43 -25.02
C THR A 29 8.04 8.22 -24.06
N VAL A 30 7.47 7.53 -23.07
CA VAL A 30 6.63 8.08 -21.99
C VAL A 30 7.25 7.75 -20.65
N ASN A 31 6.80 8.39 -19.58
CA ASN A 31 7.19 7.99 -18.22
C ASN A 31 6.76 6.53 -17.98
N GLY A 32 7.69 5.68 -17.55
CA GLY A 32 7.39 4.31 -17.16
C GLY A 32 6.56 4.24 -15.88
N ASP A 33 5.97 3.08 -15.64
CA ASP A 33 5.10 2.80 -14.50
C ASP A 33 5.51 1.44 -13.92
N SER A 34 6.32 1.45 -12.86
CA SER A 34 6.88 0.19 -12.35
C SER A 34 5.85 -0.64 -11.59
N SER A 35 6.11 -1.94 -11.47
CA SER A 35 5.47 -2.75 -10.43
C SER A 35 5.78 -2.19 -9.04
N VAL A 36 4.87 -2.43 -8.10
CA VAL A 36 5.04 -2.12 -6.68
C VAL A 36 5.59 -3.34 -5.97
N LEU A 37 6.82 -3.23 -5.48
CA LEU A 37 7.48 -4.29 -4.75
C LEU A 37 7.48 -4.01 -3.26
N LEU A 38 7.04 -4.98 -2.46
CA LEU A 38 7.38 -5.04 -1.05
C LEU A 38 8.79 -5.65 -0.93
N VAL A 39 9.62 -5.01 -0.10
CA VAL A 39 10.93 -5.51 0.26
C VAL A 39 10.95 -5.76 1.76
N MET A 40 11.41 -6.94 2.18
CA MET A 40 11.73 -7.27 3.57
C MET A 40 13.20 -7.62 3.70
N LEU A 41 13.81 -7.21 4.80
CA LEU A 41 15.22 -7.38 5.08
C LEU A 41 15.43 -7.69 6.55
N ASP A 42 16.03 -8.84 6.84
CA ASP A 42 16.70 -9.07 8.11
C ASP A 42 18.10 -8.44 8.02
N SER A 43 18.29 -7.34 8.76
CA SER A 43 19.53 -6.54 8.73
C SER A 43 20.48 -6.81 9.91
N THR A 44 20.30 -7.93 10.63
CA THR A 44 21.22 -8.28 11.72
C THR A 44 22.65 -8.38 11.21
N ASN A 45 23.47 -7.37 11.54
CA ASN A 45 24.93 -7.48 11.51
C ASN A 45 25.35 -8.40 12.66
N ASN A 46 25.06 -9.69 12.55
CA ASN A 46 25.72 -10.64 13.44
C ASN A 46 27.20 -10.69 13.03
N ALA A 47 28.08 -10.39 13.99
CA ALA A 47 29.54 -10.47 13.86
C ALA A 47 30.08 -11.87 13.53
N ALA A 48 29.20 -12.81 13.13
CA ALA A 48 29.46 -14.23 12.93
C ALA A 48 29.24 -14.72 11.47
N GLY A 49 28.86 -13.86 10.51
CA GLY A 49 28.62 -14.27 9.11
C GLY A 49 27.13 -14.41 8.71
N PRO A 50 26.81 -14.97 7.52
CA PRO A 50 25.93 -14.43 6.48
C PRO A 50 24.42 -14.65 6.68
N ASN A 51 23.85 -14.34 7.85
CA ASN A 51 22.40 -14.46 8.09
C ASN A 51 21.58 -13.25 7.62
N VAL A 52 22.13 -12.41 6.73
CA VAL A 52 21.38 -11.32 6.13
C VAL A 52 20.46 -11.91 5.04
N ARG A 53 19.15 -11.78 5.24
CA ARG A 53 18.11 -12.33 4.35
C ARG A 53 17.28 -11.22 3.75
N GLY A 54 16.99 -11.32 2.47
CA GLY A 54 16.09 -10.42 1.77
C GLY A 54 14.86 -11.17 1.26
N LEU A 55 13.77 -10.46 1.07
CA LEU A 55 12.59 -10.96 0.37
C LEU A 55 12.01 -9.83 -0.46
N THR A 56 11.71 -10.12 -1.72
CA THR A 56 10.95 -9.22 -2.61
C THR A 56 9.64 -9.88 -2.98
N VAL A 57 8.55 -9.13 -2.94
CA VAL A 57 7.20 -9.58 -3.29
C VAL A 57 6.62 -8.58 -4.27
N ASP A 58 6.19 -9.03 -5.46
CA ASP A 58 5.36 -8.22 -6.34
C ASP A 58 3.93 -8.20 -5.79
N LEU A 59 3.45 -7.02 -5.43
CA LEU A 59 2.11 -6.82 -4.89
C LEU A 59 1.03 -6.78 -5.98
N GLY A 60 1.40 -6.89 -7.26
CA GLY A 60 0.45 -6.87 -8.38
C GLY A 60 -0.19 -5.51 -8.62
N LEU A 61 0.44 -4.45 -8.12
CA LEU A 61 0.06 -3.06 -8.35
C LEU A 61 1.13 -2.36 -9.18
N SER A 62 0.73 -1.30 -9.88
CA SER A 62 1.67 -0.37 -10.49
C SER A 62 1.82 0.92 -9.67
N PHE A 63 2.96 1.61 -9.85
CA PHE A 63 3.27 2.87 -9.19
C PHE A 63 2.13 3.90 -9.35
N SER A 64 1.57 4.04 -10.55
CA SER A 64 0.52 5.01 -10.87
C SER A 64 -0.79 4.75 -10.12
N GLN A 65 -1.05 3.51 -9.72
CA GLN A 65 -2.24 3.15 -8.95
C GLN A 65 -2.12 3.58 -7.49
N LEU A 66 -0.90 3.59 -6.93
CA LEU A 66 -0.68 3.84 -5.50
C LEU A 66 -0.14 5.24 -5.19
N ARG A 67 0.44 5.96 -6.16
CA ARG A 67 0.95 7.35 -5.96
C ARG A 67 -0.11 8.34 -5.51
N ALA A 68 0.30 9.55 -5.13
CA ALA A 68 -0.65 10.59 -4.74
C ALA A 68 -1.59 10.93 -5.93
N GLY A 69 -2.90 10.82 -5.70
CA GLY A 69 -3.93 10.96 -6.74
C GLY A 69 -4.12 9.69 -7.59
N GLY A 70 -3.43 8.60 -7.29
CA GLY A 70 -3.66 7.28 -7.86
C GLY A 70 -4.94 6.62 -7.31
N MET A 71 -5.45 5.63 -8.04
CA MET A 71 -6.72 4.95 -7.74
C MET A 71 -6.82 4.45 -6.29
N TYR A 72 -5.77 3.84 -5.77
CA TYR A 72 -5.74 3.29 -4.41
C TYR A 72 -5.26 4.29 -3.35
N SER A 73 -5.03 5.55 -3.73
CA SER A 73 -4.72 6.64 -2.80
C SER A 73 -5.93 7.46 -2.39
N GLY A 74 -7.11 7.22 -2.98
CA GLY A 74 -8.36 7.87 -2.59
C GLY A 74 -8.93 7.35 -1.26
N ALA A 75 -10.07 7.89 -0.84
CA ALA A 75 -10.81 7.37 0.30
C ALA A 75 -11.39 5.97 0.04
N ASP A 76 -11.80 5.30 1.11
CA ASP A 76 -12.50 4.00 1.09
C ASP A 76 -11.69 2.89 0.38
N GLN A 77 -10.36 2.90 0.56
CA GLN A 77 -9.47 1.88 0.03
C GLN A 77 -8.94 1.00 1.16
N SER A 78 -9.14 -0.30 1.03
CA SER A 78 -8.59 -1.34 1.90
C SER A 78 -8.07 -2.47 1.05
N LEU A 79 -6.76 -2.48 0.81
CA LEU A 79 -6.06 -3.53 0.09
C LEU A 79 -5.40 -4.45 1.10
N ALA A 80 -5.53 -5.76 0.91
CA ALA A 80 -4.86 -6.74 1.77
C ALA A 80 -4.31 -7.91 0.97
N TRP A 81 -3.05 -8.23 1.23
CA TRP A 81 -2.34 -9.38 0.67
C TRP A 81 -2.12 -10.38 1.79
N ASP A 82 -2.68 -11.58 1.63
CA ASP A 82 -2.36 -12.74 2.43
C ASP A 82 -1.27 -13.52 1.68
N LEU A 83 -0.04 -13.33 2.13
CA LEU A 83 1.14 -13.91 1.50
C LEU A 83 1.25 -15.41 1.79
N ALA A 84 0.64 -15.90 2.88
CA ALA A 84 0.62 -17.31 3.23
C ALA A 84 -0.33 -18.11 2.32
N ASN A 85 -1.49 -17.52 2.01
CA ASN A 85 -2.54 -18.17 1.23
C ASN A 85 -2.61 -17.71 -0.23
N ASN A 86 -1.66 -16.88 -0.69
CA ASN A 86 -1.62 -16.34 -2.05
C ASN A 86 -2.89 -15.59 -2.44
N THR A 87 -3.52 -14.89 -1.49
CA THR A 87 -4.77 -14.14 -1.77
C THR A 87 -4.54 -12.64 -1.73
N PHE A 88 -5.20 -11.93 -2.64
CA PHE A 88 -5.25 -10.47 -2.66
C PHE A 88 -6.70 -10.02 -2.62
N THR A 89 -7.00 -9.07 -1.75
CA THR A 89 -8.34 -8.49 -1.62
C THR A 89 -8.30 -6.98 -1.78
N ILE A 90 -9.35 -6.46 -2.41
CA ILE A 90 -9.63 -5.03 -2.50
C ILE A 90 -11.00 -4.82 -1.87
N ASN A 91 -11.06 -4.02 -0.83
CA ASN A 91 -12.26 -3.73 -0.06
C ASN A 91 -12.99 -5.00 0.40
N GLY A 92 -12.21 -6.02 0.79
CA GLY A 92 -12.70 -7.32 1.25
C GLY A 92 -13.08 -8.31 0.13
N ALA A 93 -13.07 -7.89 -1.13
CA ALA A 93 -13.34 -8.76 -2.27
C ALA A 93 -12.05 -9.40 -2.80
N VAL A 94 -11.99 -10.74 -2.83
CA VAL A 94 -10.88 -11.50 -3.41
C VAL A 94 -10.76 -11.21 -4.89
N GLN A 95 -9.55 -10.86 -5.33
CA GLN A 95 -9.24 -10.63 -6.73
C GLN A 95 -8.96 -11.97 -7.41
N THR A 96 -9.85 -12.37 -8.32
CA THR A 96 -9.73 -13.61 -9.10
C THR A 96 -9.04 -13.36 -10.44
N GLY A 97 -8.19 -14.30 -10.89
CA GLY A 97 -7.52 -14.23 -12.20
C GLY A 97 -6.07 -13.76 -12.15
N ALA A 98 -5.55 -13.38 -10.98
CA ALA A 98 -4.12 -13.29 -10.71
C ALA A 98 -3.65 -14.60 -10.08
N THR A 99 -2.53 -15.17 -10.53
CA THR A 99 -1.98 -16.43 -10.03
C THR A 99 -0.88 -16.17 -8.99
N ASN A 100 -1.19 -15.45 -7.92
CA ASN A 100 -0.18 -15.07 -6.93
C ASN A 100 0.64 -16.28 -6.43
N ASP A 101 1.97 -16.16 -6.42
CA ASP A 101 2.89 -17.20 -5.96
C ASP A 101 3.91 -16.61 -4.98
N TRP A 102 3.44 -16.35 -3.76
CA TRP A 102 4.23 -15.77 -2.67
C TRP A 102 4.60 -16.80 -1.61
N SER A 103 3.66 -17.68 -1.27
CA SER A 103 3.67 -18.49 -0.04
C SER A 103 4.94 -19.32 0.14
N GLY A 104 5.43 -19.97 -0.91
CA GLY A 104 6.65 -20.79 -0.84
C GLY A 104 7.90 -19.96 -0.49
N GLN A 105 8.05 -18.79 -1.12
CA GLN A 105 9.21 -17.92 -0.94
C GLN A 105 9.12 -17.12 0.38
N VAL A 106 7.91 -16.74 0.77
CA VAL A 106 7.65 -16.08 2.06
C VAL A 106 7.93 -17.06 3.21
N ALA A 107 7.47 -18.30 3.11
CA ALA A 107 7.78 -19.34 4.08
C ALA A 107 9.30 -19.61 4.16
N ASP A 108 9.99 -19.65 3.02
CA ASP A 108 11.44 -19.81 2.96
C ASP A 108 12.17 -18.67 3.70
N PHE A 109 11.79 -17.42 3.44
CA PHE A 109 12.34 -16.24 4.11
C PHE A 109 12.12 -16.29 5.62
N ILE A 110 10.87 -16.47 6.06
CA ILE A 110 10.51 -16.49 7.49
C ILE A 110 11.23 -17.61 8.24
N SER A 111 11.43 -18.78 7.61
CA SER A 111 12.14 -19.90 8.24
C SER A 111 13.63 -19.64 8.51
N LYS A 112 14.21 -18.62 7.87
CA LYS A 112 15.64 -18.30 7.92
C LYS A 112 15.97 -16.93 8.49
N ALA A 113 14.99 -16.02 8.56
CA ALA A 113 15.15 -14.67 9.06
C ALA A 113 14.92 -14.60 10.59
N ASP A 114 15.65 -13.72 11.27
CA ASP A 114 15.29 -13.26 12.60
C ASP A 114 14.15 -12.24 12.50
N MET A 115 12.92 -12.73 12.62
CA MET A 115 11.69 -11.94 12.46
C MET A 115 11.61 -10.72 13.40
N ALA A 116 12.31 -10.72 14.53
CA ALA A 116 12.37 -9.57 15.43
C ALA A 116 13.20 -8.40 14.85
N GLN A 117 14.03 -8.68 13.86
CA GLN A 117 14.99 -7.75 13.27
C GLN A 117 14.64 -7.40 11.82
N VAL A 118 13.63 -8.08 11.26
CA VAL A 118 13.14 -7.80 9.92
C VAL A 118 12.52 -6.41 9.87
N LYS A 119 12.93 -5.66 8.85
CA LYS A 119 12.34 -4.40 8.43
C LYS A 119 11.78 -4.55 7.04
N TYR A 120 10.79 -3.74 6.72
CA TYR A 120 10.18 -3.69 5.41
C TYR A 120 10.17 -2.28 4.83
N ALA A 121 10.15 -2.21 3.51
CA ALA A 121 9.97 -1.00 2.72
C ALA A 121 9.17 -1.33 1.46
N LEU A 122 8.61 -0.31 0.82
CA LEU A 122 7.93 -0.44 -0.47
C LEU A 122 8.73 0.33 -1.51
N VAL A 123 8.93 -0.30 -2.67
CA VAL A 123 9.71 0.23 -3.79
C VAL A 123 8.85 0.26 -5.04
N ALA A 124 8.66 1.45 -5.58
CA ALA A 124 7.98 1.68 -6.86
C ALA A 124 8.35 3.06 -7.41
N GLY A 125 8.22 3.28 -8.71
CA GLY A 125 8.44 4.60 -9.28
C GLY A 125 8.23 4.69 -10.79
N SER A 126 8.70 5.81 -11.34
CA SER A 126 8.51 6.21 -12.72
C SER A 126 9.75 6.95 -13.24
N ARG A 127 10.22 6.57 -14.43
CA ARG A 127 11.38 7.14 -15.13
C ARG A 127 11.11 7.26 -16.63
N ARG A 128 11.72 8.24 -17.29
CA ARG A 128 11.75 8.36 -18.75
C ARG A 128 13.19 8.43 -19.26
N GLY A 129 13.64 7.39 -19.96
CA GLY A 129 15.04 7.24 -20.33
C GLY A 129 15.93 7.30 -19.08
N SER A 130 16.94 8.19 -19.05
CA SER A 130 17.78 8.37 -17.85
C SER A 130 17.20 9.34 -16.81
N ASN A 131 16.03 9.93 -17.06
CA ASN A 131 15.45 10.96 -16.19
C ASN A 131 14.41 10.36 -15.25
N VAL A 132 14.70 10.35 -13.96
CA VAL A 132 13.70 10.04 -12.92
C VAL A 132 12.54 11.02 -13.00
N ASN A 133 11.32 10.51 -12.83
CA ASN A 133 10.12 11.33 -12.65
C ASN A 133 9.69 11.34 -11.18
N ALA A 134 9.39 10.16 -10.60
CA ALA A 134 8.91 10.04 -9.22
C ALA A 134 9.13 8.63 -8.64
N PHE A 135 9.13 8.52 -7.31
CA PHE A 135 9.21 7.26 -6.56
C PHE A 135 8.23 7.25 -5.39
N LEU A 136 7.83 6.06 -4.94
CA LEU A 136 7.21 5.87 -3.64
C LEU A 136 8.27 5.55 -2.60
N ALA A 137 8.20 6.26 -1.49
CA ALA A 137 8.96 5.99 -0.30
C ALA A 137 8.01 5.61 0.83
N ALA A 138 8.20 4.43 1.40
CA ALA A 138 7.70 4.13 2.74
C ALA A 138 8.44 4.99 3.77
N GLY A 139 7.83 5.26 4.92
CA GLY A 139 8.46 5.99 6.01
C GLY A 139 7.50 6.96 6.71
N THR A 140 7.91 7.44 7.88
CA THR A 140 7.16 8.44 8.66
C THR A 140 7.97 9.73 8.79
N PRO A 141 8.07 10.54 7.72
CA PRO A 141 8.80 11.79 7.78
C PRO A 141 8.13 12.80 8.71
N THR A 142 8.96 13.52 9.46
CA THR A 142 8.51 14.75 10.15
C THR A 142 8.17 15.84 9.13
N ALA A 143 7.34 16.80 9.52
CA ALA A 143 7.03 17.96 8.66
C ALA A 143 8.29 18.74 8.23
N THR A 144 9.29 18.81 9.13
CA THR A 144 10.60 19.41 8.84
C THR A 144 11.38 18.62 7.79
N GLN A 145 11.38 17.28 7.86
CA GLN A 145 12.02 16.44 6.85
C GLN A 145 11.38 16.63 5.47
N LEU A 146 10.05 16.71 5.42
CA LEU A 146 9.33 16.96 4.17
C LEU A 146 9.70 18.34 3.56
N THR A 147 9.78 19.37 4.41
CA THR A 147 10.11 20.74 3.97
C THR A 147 11.57 20.86 3.50
N ASN A 148 12.47 20.04 4.04
CA ASN A 148 13.90 20.09 3.74
C ASN A 148 14.32 19.24 2.54
N GLN A 149 13.44 18.39 2.01
CA GLN A 149 13.71 17.67 0.77
C GLN A 149 13.73 18.65 -0.41
N ASN A 150 14.75 18.54 -1.25
CA ASN A 150 14.93 19.41 -2.41
C ASN A 150 15.56 18.67 -3.58
N SER A 151 15.58 19.33 -4.75
CA SER A 151 16.10 18.77 -5.99
C SER A 151 17.54 18.26 -5.86
N ALA A 152 18.43 18.96 -5.15
CA ALA A 152 19.82 18.55 -4.96
C ALA A 152 19.96 17.23 -4.17
N LYS A 153 18.96 16.87 -3.38
CA LYS A 153 18.94 15.66 -2.55
C LYS A 153 18.30 14.50 -3.31
N THR A 154 17.29 14.79 -4.12
CA THR A 154 16.69 13.85 -5.08
C THR A 154 17.54 13.65 -6.36
N THR A 155 18.57 14.47 -6.61
CA THR A 155 19.40 14.42 -7.83
C THR A 155 20.14 13.09 -7.98
N ASN A 156 20.53 12.43 -6.88
CA ASN A 156 21.20 11.13 -6.94
C ASN A 156 20.23 9.95 -7.13
N MET A 157 18.91 10.16 -7.16
CA MET A 157 17.96 9.09 -7.45
C MET A 157 18.06 8.59 -8.91
N GLN A 158 18.89 9.21 -9.74
CA GLN A 158 18.99 9.04 -11.20
C GLN A 158 19.49 7.67 -11.70
N GLN A 159 19.89 6.74 -10.82
CA GLN A 159 20.74 5.61 -11.23
C GLN A 159 20.12 4.21 -11.10
N VAL A 160 18.81 4.07 -11.27
CA VAL A 160 18.20 2.72 -11.39
C VAL A 160 18.28 2.24 -12.85
N ASP A 161 19.49 1.96 -13.33
CA ASP A 161 19.74 1.47 -14.71
C ASP A 161 19.50 -0.04 -14.89
N LEU A 162 19.26 -0.75 -13.80
CA LEU A 162 18.93 -2.17 -13.77
C LEU A 162 17.44 -2.35 -13.48
N PRO A 163 16.79 -3.46 -13.92
CA PRO A 163 15.43 -3.74 -13.47
C PRO A 163 15.39 -3.74 -11.95
N LEU A 164 14.21 -3.44 -11.40
CA LEU A 164 13.97 -3.35 -9.97
C LEU A 164 14.49 -4.59 -9.20
N TYR A 165 14.53 -5.72 -9.90
CA TYR A 165 15.14 -6.94 -9.48
C TYR A 165 15.71 -7.66 -10.73
N ILE A 166 16.94 -8.20 -10.66
CA ILE A 166 17.50 -9.10 -11.68
C ILE A 166 17.50 -10.51 -11.09
N GLN A 167 16.66 -11.38 -11.61
CA GLN A 167 16.68 -12.80 -11.26
C GLN A 167 17.95 -13.45 -11.83
N GLY A 168 18.67 -14.22 -11.01
CA GLY A 168 19.57 -15.25 -11.54
C GLY A 168 18.71 -16.37 -12.15
N ALA A 169 19.08 -16.90 -13.32
CA ALA A 169 18.28 -17.82 -14.14
C ALA A 169 17.73 -19.11 -13.46
N ASN A 170 18.04 -19.37 -12.19
CA ASN A 170 17.73 -20.61 -11.47
C ASN A 170 16.85 -20.43 -10.21
N GLY A 171 16.37 -19.23 -9.87
CA GLY A 171 15.75 -18.99 -8.55
C GLY A 171 14.33 -18.43 -8.61
N GLY A 172 13.29 -19.27 -8.45
CA GLY A 172 11.90 -18.93 -8.08
C GLY A 172 11.15 -17.89 -8.95
N THR A 173 9.92 -18.15 -9.38
CA THR A 173 9.26 -17.37 -10.44
C THR A 173 9.00 -15.89 -10.10
N LEU A 174 9.87 -14.99 -10.60
CA LEU A 174 9.62 -13.55 -10.80
C LEU A 174 9.70 -13.14 -12.29
N ALA A 175 9.72 -14.12 -13.19
CA ALA A 175 9.86 -13.95 -14.65
C ALA A 175 8.66 -14.44 -15.47
N THR A 176 7.70 -15.14 -14.85
CA THR A 176 6.40 -15.46 -15.47
C THR A 176 5.45 -14.28 -15.34
N ALA A 177 4.34 -14.29 -16.06
CA ALA A 177 3.41 -13.17 -16.18
C ALA A 177 2.56 -12.88 -14.92
N ASP A 178 3.19 -12.90 -13.73
CA ASP A 178 2.54 -13.17 -12.46
C ASP A 178 3.12 -12.42 -11.24
N ASN A 179 2.29 -12.26 -10.20
CA ASN A 179 2.65 -11.64 -8.92
C ASN A 179 3.41 -12.64 -8.04
N GLY A 180 4.71 -12.77 -8.26
CA GLY A 180 5.56 -13.71 -7.52
C GLY A 180 6.30 -13.08 -6.32
N ALA A 181 7.03 -13.92 -5.59
CA ALA A 181 8.00 -13.49 -4.59
C ALA A 181 9.37 -14.14 -4.81
N TYR A 182 10.39 -13.66 -4.10
CA TYR A 182 11.72 -14.26 -4.09
C TYR A 182 12.45 -14.03 -2.78
N SER A 183 12.83 -15.13 -2.13
CA SER A 183 13.68 -15.16 -0.95
C SER A 183 15.16 -15.14 -1.35
N MET A 184 15.93 -14.26 -0.73
CA MET A 184 17.32 -13.97 -1.08
C MET A 184 18.27 -14.22 0.09
N GLY A 185 19.40 -14.84 -0.21
CA GLY A 185 20.61 -14.73 0.60
C GLY A 185 21.43 -13.49 0.26
N ALA A 186 22.29 -13.09 1.19
CA ALA A 186 23.17 -11.92 1.06
C ALA A 186 24.10 -11.94 -0.16
N THR A 187 24.33 -13.12 -0.76
CA THR A 187 25.21 -13.32 -1.92
C THR A 187 24.47 -13.34 -3.25
N ASP A 188 23.14 -13.29 -3.24
CA ASP A 188 22.36 -13.32 -4.48
C ASP A 188 22.53 -12.02 -5.26
N THR A 189 22.64 -12.10 -6.59
CA THR A 189 22.81 -10.93 -7.45
C THR A 189 21.64 -9.93 -7.34
N GLY A 190 20.44 -10.44 -7.04
CA GLY A 190 19.24 -9.63 -6.81
C GLY A 190 19.13 -9.08 -5.39
N TYR A 191 20.08 -9.39 -4.50
CA TYR A 191 19.99 -9.07 -3.08
C TYR A 191 19.92 -7.56 -2.83
N VAL A 192 18.85 -7.17 -2.15
CA VAL A 192 18.43 -5.79 -1.92
C VAL A 192 19.05 -5.15 -0.67
N GLY A 193 19.75 -5.92 0.19
CA GLY A 193 20.13 -5.48 1.54
C GLY A 193 21.62 -5.20 1.77
N THR A 194 22.17 -4.09 1.27
CA THR A 194 23.53 -3.70 1.70
C THR A 194 23.49 -3.07 3.10
N GLY A 195 24.05 -3.76 4.08
CA GLY A 195 24.26 -3.24 5.43
C GLY A 195 25.12 -1.98 5.42
N TYR A 196 24.80 -1.06 6.33
CA TYR A 196 25.54 0.17 6.71
C TYR A 196 25.30 1.48 5.98
N ASN A 197 24.44 1.57 4.95
CA ASN A 197 23.79 2.84 4.63
C ASN A 197 22.42 2.59 4.02
N LEU A 198 21.39 2.90 4.81
CA LEU A 198 19.96 2.83 4.50
C LEU A 198 19.53 3.83 3.39
N THR A 199 20.45 4.18 2.49
CA THR A 199 20.32 5.11 1.35
C THR A 199 20.47 4.39 0.01
N THR A 200 20.83 3.10 0.00
CA THR A 200 20.96 2.28 -1.20
C THR A 200 20.41 0.89 -0.96
N VAL A 201 19.34 0.54 -1.66
CA VAL A 201 18.91 -0.85 -1.85
C VAL A 201 19.49 -1.23 -3.23
N ASN A 202 20.42 -2.17 -3.41
CA ASN A 202 20.94 -2.62 -4.74
C ASN A 202 20.90 -1.61 -5.94
N GLY A 203 21.42 -0.37 -5.80
CA GLY A 203 21.36 0.69 -6.84
C GLY A 203 20.19 1.72 -6.74
N TYR A 204 19.19 1.45 -5.91
CA TYR A 204 18.17 2.40 -5.45
C TYR A 204 18.75 3.42 -4.49
N LEU A 205 19.36 4.46 -5.04
CA LEU A 205 19.80 5.62 -4.28
C LEU A 205 18.58 6.37 -3.75
N ASN A 206 18.11 5.98 -2.56
CA ASN A 206 17.11 6.72 -1.83
C ASN A 206 17.80 7.72 -0.91
N ASN A 207 18.21 8.86 -1.48
CA ASN A 207 18.82 9.96 -0.74
C ASN A 207 17.75 10.88 -0.11
N ILE A 208 16.80 10.24 0.56
CA ILE A 208 15.73 10.86 1.33
C ILE A 208 16.23 11.10 2.77
N PHE A 209 15.83 12.23 3.39
CA PHE A 209 16.32 12.65 4.72
C PHE A 209 15.72 11.87 5.92
N TRP A 210 14.92 10.86 5.65
CA TRP A 210 14.31 10.01 6.66
C TRP A 210 14.47 8.54 6.28
N SER A 211 14.43 7.67 7.28
CA SER A 211 14.48 6.24 7.03
C SER A 211 13.20 5.77 6.36
N THR A 212 13.35 5.03 5.27
CA THR A 212 12.21 4.43 4.56
C THR A 212 11.88 3.00 5.00
N TRP A 213 12.61 2.51 5.99
CA TRP A 213 12.44 1.17 6.55
C TRP A 213 11.56 1.22 7.79
N THR A 214 10.64 0.28 7.89
CA THR A 214 9.71 0.14 9.02
C THR A 214 9.86 -1.26 9.61
N SER A 215 9.88 -1.41 10.94
CA SER A 215 9.89 -2.73 11.57
C SER A 215 8.60 -3.50 11.27
N LEU A 216 8.67 -4.83 11.16
CA LEU A 216 7.47 -5.66 11.07
C LEU A 216 6.49 -5.37 12.22
N GLY A 217 5.19 -5.44 11.92
CA GLY A 217 4.12 -5.04 12.82
C GLY A 217 3.96 -3.52 12.96
N GLY A 218 4.97 -2.73 12.58
CA GLY A 218 4.90 -1.28 12.53
C GLY A 218 3.98 -0.78 11.42
N LYS A 219 3.49 0.45 11.57
CA LYS A 219 2.73 1.17 10.55
C LYS A 219 3.63 2.20 9.90
N THR A 220 3.38 2.47 8.63
CA THR A 220 4.10 3.50 7.88
C THR A 220 3.21 4.19 6.88
N ASN A 221 3.50 5.44 6.55
CA ASN A 221 2.83 6.13 5.46
C ASN A 221 3.64 6.00 4.17
N LEU A 222 3.01 6.30 3.05
CA LEU A 222 3.69 6.43 1.76
C LEU A 222 3.80 7.91 1.37
N THR A 223 4.94 8.28 0.83
CA THR A 223 5.20 9.61 0.26
C THR A 223 5.67 9.44 -1.18
N GLU A 224 5.02 10.13 -2.11
CA GLU A 224 5.52 10.28 -3.47
C GLU A 224 6.59 11.36 -3.48
N VAL A 225 7.82 11.01 -3.88
CA VAL A 225 8.94 11.93 -4.02
C VAL A 225 9.24 12.12 -5.48
N ARG A 226 9.27 13.37 -5.94
CA ARG A 226 9.49 13.73 -7.35
C ARG A 226 10.90 14.24 -7.60
N ALA A 227 11.36 14.13 -8.84
CA ALA A 227 12.72 14.53 -9.22
C ALA A 227 13.05 16.00 -8.89
N ASN A 228 12.04 16.88 -8.93
CA ASN A 228 12.18 18.29 -8.57
C ASN A 228 12.32 18.55 -7.06
N GLY A 229 12.34 17.50 -6.23
CA GLY A 229 12.39 17.59 -4.77
C GLY A 229 11.04 17.81 -4.11
N SER A 230 9.95 17.95 -4.88
CA SER A 230 8.60 18.04 -4.31
C SER A 230 8.11 16.69 -3.80
N GLU A 231 7.25 16.75 -2.80
CA GLU A 231 6.71 15.58 -2.14
C GLU A 231 5.20 15.66 -2.04
N SER A 232 4.55 14.51 -2.00
CA SER A 232 3.11 14.42 -1.81
C SER A 232 2.78 13.23 -0.94
N ALA A 233 2.07 13.48 0.16
CA ALA A 233 1.55 12.42 1.00
C ALA A 233 0.53 11.59 0.21
N VAL A 234 0.68 10.27 0.26
CA VAL A 234 -0.28 9.36 -0.36
C VAL A 234 -1.44 9.12 0.61
N GLY A 235 -2.67 9.26 0.12
CA GLY A 235 -3.88 9.04 0.92
C GLY A 235 -4.07 10.05 2.04
N LEU A 236 -3.73 11.32 1.83
CA LEU A 236 -3.91 12.37 2.82
C LEU A 236 -5.40 12.69 3.02
N THR A 237 -5.94 12.37 4.19
CA THR A 237 -7.38 12.47 4.48
C THR A 237 -7.94 13.87 4.25
N SER A 238 -7.16 14.91 4.55
CA SER A 238 -7.59 16.32 4.36
C SER A 238 -7.78 16.71 2.89
N THR A 239 -7.36 15.88 1.94
CA THR A 239 -7.54 16.11 0.49
C THR A 239 -8.77 15.40 -0.07
N PHE A 240 -9.41 14.52 0.71
CA PHE A 240 -10.57 13.76 0.25
C PHE A 240 -11.84 14.58 0.31
N ALA A 241 -12.61 14.56 -0.79
CA ALA A 241 -13.94 15.14 -0.83
C ALA A 241 -14.93 14.25 -0.09
N LEU A 242 -15.64 14.80 0.89
CA LEU A 242 -16.61 14.05 1.69
C LEU A 242 -17.81 13.62 0.82
N PRO A 243 -18.12 12.30 0.73
CA PRO A 243 -19.26 11.82 -0.04
C PRO A 243 -20.59 12.37 0.50
N ALA A 244 -21.59 12.46 -0.37
CA ALA A 244 -22.91 12.90 0.02
C ALA A 244 -23.48 11.99 1.13
N GLY A 245 -23.93 12.61 2.23
CA GLY A 245 -24.48 11.89 3.38
C GLY A 245 -23.44 11.38 4.38
N ALA A 246 -22.15 11.48 4.10
CA ALA A 246 -21.12 11.22 5.11
C ALA A 246 -21.00 12.42 6.06
N THR A 247 -20.69 12.15 7.33
CA THR A 247 -20.53 13.17 8.39
C THR A 247 -19.07 13.45 8.72
N GLY A 248 -18.15 12.62 8.22
CA GLY A 248 -16.72 12.78 8.41
C GLY A 248 -15.94 11.60 7.86
N TRP A 249 -14.65 11.60 8.14
CA TRP A 249 -13.72 10.53 7.80
C TRP A 249 -13.35 9.74 9.04
N ASP A 250 -13.45 8.42 8.96
CA ASP A 250 -12.87 7.50 9.93
C ASP A 250 -11.40 7.26 9.57
N SER A 251 -10.51 7.83 10.38
CA SER A 251 -9.07 7.59 10.30
C SER A 251 -8.60 6.54 11.32
N THR A 252 -9.51 5.79 11.94
CA THR A 252 -9.17 4.76 12.92
C THR A 252 -8.20 3.75 12.32
N GLY A 253 -7.06 3.58 13.00
CA GLY A 253 -6.02 2.66 12.57
C GLY A 253 -5.08 3.22 11.50
N LEU A 254 -5.27 4.45 11.02
CA LEU A 254 -4.31 5.15 10.18
C LEU A 254 -3.20 5.80 11.02
N LEU A 255 -2.04 5.95 10.39
CA LEU A 255 -0.91 6.71 10.89
C LEU A 255 -0.98 8.13 10.30
N ASN A 256 -0.93 9.17 11.15
CA ASN A 256 -0.93 10.59 10.75
C ASN A 256 -2.09 11.01 9.82
N ASP A 257 -3.27 10.42 9.97
CA ASP A 257 -4.44 10.67 9.11
C ASP A 257 -4.14 10.52 7.61
N ARG A 258 -3.27 9.56 7.26
CA ARG A 258 -2.83 9.27 5.91
C ARG A 258 -3.01 7.79 5.57
N GLY A 259 -3.01 7.49 4.28
CA GLY A 259 -2.89 6.14 3.77
C GLY A 259 -1.75 5.40 4.48
N THR A 260 -2.07 4.23 5.03
CA THR A 260 -1.19 3.49 5.95
C THR A 260 -0.92 2.10 5.42
N LEU A 261 0.37 1.83 5.22
CA LEU A 261 0.91 0.51 4.89
C LEU A 261 1.36 -0.17 6.19
N GLN A 262 1.01 -1.44 6.34
CA GLN A 262 1.46 -2.28 7.45
C GLN A 262 1.74 -3.69 6.96
N VAL A 263 2.89 -4.23 7.37
CA VAL A 263 3.17 -5.67 7.31
C VAL A 263 2.97 -6.24 8.71
N SER A 264 2.30 -7.37 8.83
CA SER A 264 2.08 -8.04 10.12
C SER A 264 3.41 -8.45 10.78
N ALA A 265 3.39 -8.63 12.10
CA ALA A 265 4.58 -8.98 12.87
C ALA A 265 5.19 -10.34 12.46
N ASP A 266 4.36 -11.25 11.94
CA ASP A 266 4.77 -12.54 11.39
C ASP A 266 5.22 -12.48 9.92
N GLY A 267 5.13 -11.31 9.26
CA GLY A 267 5.52 -11.15 7.85
C GLY A 267 4.59 -11.81 6.83
N LEU A 268 3.45 -12.37 7.27
CA LEU A 268 2.55 -13.15 6.40
C LEU A 268 1.43 -12.32 5.76
N SER A 269 1.19 -11.10 6.22
CA SER A 269 0.10 -10.26 5.73
C SER A 269 0.57 -8.83 5.50
N VAL A 270 0.11 -8.25 4.40
CA VAL A 270 0.33 -6.84 4.06
C VAL A 270 -1.03 -6.16 3.97
N SER A 271 -1.13 -4.95 4.46
CA SER A 271 -2.34 -4.14 4.31
C SER A 271 -2.00 -2.70 3.94
N TRP A 272 -2.83 -2.14 3.06
CA TRP A 272 -2.87 -0.73 2.75
C TRP A 272 -4.28 -0.22 2.99
N LYS A 273 -4.42 0.80 3.84
CA LYS A 273 -5.72 1.39 4.19
C LYS A 273 -5.70 2.91 4.05
N THR A 274 -6.79 3.47 3.54
CA THR A 274 -7.07 4.91 3.58
C THR A 274 -8.30 5.18 4.44
N ALA A 275 -8.59 6.46 4.69
CA ALA A 275 -9.73 6.83 5.53
C ALA A 275 -11.05 6.40 4.89
N SER A 276 -12.00 6.00 5.72
CA SER A 276 -13.32 5.54 5.29
C SER A 276 -14.40 6.56 5.60
N ALA A 277 -15.37 6.73 4.71
CA ALA A 277 -16.45 7.67 4.92
C ALA A 277 -17.36 7.19 6.06
N ILE A 278 -17.56 8.03 7.08
CA ILE A 278 -18.54 7.76 8.13
C ILE A 278 -19.90 8.14 7.57
N THR A 279 -20.69 7.14 7.19
CA THR A 279 -22.10 7.34 6.86
C THR A 279 -22.94 6.99 8.09
N PRO A 280 -23.77 7.93 8.60
CA PRO A 280 -24.68 7.62 9.67
C PRO A 280 -25.65 6.54 9.17
N ALA A 281 -25.92 5.56 10.03
CA ALA A 281 -26.95 4.57 9.73
C ALA A 281 -28.26 5.33 9.46
N VAL A 282 -28.77 5.22 8.24
CA VAL A 282 -30.13 5.68 7.93
C VAL A 282 -31.04 4.75 8.72
N PRO A 283 -31.83 5.24 9.69
CA PRO A 283 -32.75 4.40 10.43
C PRO A 283 -33.62 3.61 9.47
N GLU A 284 -33.83 2.33 9.74
CA GLU A 284 -34.67 1.52 8.87
C GLU A 284 -36.10 2.10 8.82
N PRO A 285 -36.85 1.90 7.71
CA PRO A 285 -38.23 2.38 7.58
C PRO A 285 -39.11 2.01 8.78
N GLU A 286 -38.85 0.86 9.40
CA GLU A 286 -39.54 0.37 10.59
C GLU A 286 -39.29 1.24 11.83
N THR A 287 -38.10 1.83 11.95
CA THR A 287 -37.76 2.77 13.02
C THR A 287 -38.58 4.06 12.90
N TYR A 288 -38.79 4.53 11.67
CA TYR A 288 -39.67 5.67 11.39
C TYR A 288 -41.15 5.33 11.60
N ALA A 289 -41.57 4.11 11.23
CA ALA A 289 -42.93 3.63 11.44
C ALA A 289 -43.27 3.50 12.94
N LEU A 290 -42.34 3.00 13.76
CA LEU A 290 -42.50 2.91 15.20
C LEU A 290 -42.55 4.29 15.87
N MET A 291 -41.73 5.24 15.41
CA MET A 291 -41.78 6.61 15.90
C MET A 291 -43.15 7.26 15.58
N LEU A 292 -43.65 7.07 14.36
CA LEU A 292 -44.96 7.58 13.95
C LEU A 292 -46.11 6.92 14.73
N ALA A 293 -46.05 5.60 14.93
CA ALA A 293 -47.01 4.87 15.75
C ALA A 293 -47.00 5.36 17.21
N GLY A 294 -45.83 5.62 17.78
CA GLY A 294 -45.68 6.19 19.12
C GLY A 294 -46.33 7.58 19.26
N VAL A 295 -46.15 8.46 18.26
CA VAL A 295 -46.80 9.78 18.23
C VAL A 295 -48.32 9.67 18.06
N ALA A 296 -48.79 8.73 17.23
CA ALA A 296 -50.23 8.48 17.06
C ALA A 296 -50.89 7.99 18.36
N VAL A 297 -50.24 7.08 19.08
CA VAL A 297 -50.73 6.59 20.38
C VAL A 297 -50.72 7.69 21.44
N ALA A 298 -49.66 8.50 21.50
CA ALA A 298 -49.56 9.61 22.45
C ALA A 298 -50.64 10.69 22.20
N THR A 299 -50.92 11.01 20.94
CA THR A 299 -51.96 12.00 20.58
C THR A 299 -53.37 11.47 20.83
N LEU A 300 -53.64 10.18 20.59
CA LEU A 300 -54.89 9.52 20.95
C LEU A 300 -55.10 9.46 22.47
N ALA A 301 -54.07 9.12 23.24
CA ALA A 301 -54.11 9.11 24.70
C ALA A 301 -54.34 10.52 25.29
N ALA A 302 -53.69 11.53 24.71
CA ALA A 302 -53.88 12.93 25.10
C ALA A 302 -55.30 13.44 24.77
N ARG A 303 -55.88 13.04 23.63
CA ARG A 303 -57.29 13.33 23.31
C ARG A 303 -58.25 12.67 24.29
N ARG A 304 -58.01 11.41 24.66
CA ARG A 304 -58.87 10.67 25.59
C ARG A 304 -58.88 11.26 27.00
N ARG A 305 -57.74 11.81 27.47
CA ARG A 305 -57.64 12.54 28.74
C ARG A 305 -58.34 13.90 28.77
N ARG A 306 -58.61 14.54 27.62
CA ARG A 306 -59.37 15.80 27.55
C ARG A 306 -60.87 15.60 27.44
N ALA A 307 -61.33 14.36 27.21
CA ALA A 307 -62.73 14.00 27.07
C ALA A 307 -63.32 13.33 28.33
N GLN A 308 -62.52 13.21 29.39
CA GLN A 308 -62.93 12.84 30.75
C GLN A 308 -62.83 14.07 31.64
#